data_AF-A0A538DLF1-F1
#
_entry.id   AF-A0A538DLF1-F1
#
_cell.length_a   1.000
_cell.length_b   1.000
_cell.length_c   1.000
_cell.angle_alpha   90.00
_cell.angle_beta   90.00
_cell.angle_gamma   90.00
#
_symmetry.space_group_name_H-M   'P 1'
#
loop_
_entity.id
_entity.type
_entity.pdbx_description
1 polymer ?
#
loop_
_entity_poly.entity_id
_entity_poly.type
_entity_poly.pdbx_seq_one_letter_code
_entity_poly.pdbx_strand_id
1 'polypeptide(L)'
;MIRRQLDLFVEESANLIAACDAAERAYDAAARDEAEERYSEYLDLVETGTERLAELRDTFSSAMEETAAEQYEHEFNRAVQARLPRFALGIENA
;
A
#
# COMPACT_ATOMS: atom_id res chain seq x y z
N MET A 1 5.46 -16.36 5.89
CA MET A 1 4.02 -16.07 5.78
C MET A 1 3.79 -14.70 5.14
N ILE A 2 4.24 -13.61 5.76
CA ILE A 2 4.09 -12.23 5.24
C ILE A 2 4.56 -12.07 3.79
N ARG A 3 5.72 -12.65 3.42
CA ARG A 3 6.19 -12.61 2.02
C ARG A 3 5.16 -13.11 1.02
N ARG A 4 4.49 -14.23 1.31
CA ARG A 4 3.49 -14.82 0.40
C ARG A 4 2.20 -14.01 0.36
N GLN A 5 1.79 -13.41 1.49
CA GLN A 5 0.67 -12.47 1.52
C GLN A 5 0.95 -11.25 0.63
N LEU A 6 2.14 -10.68 0.72
CA LEU A 6 2.55 -9.57 -0.15
C LEU A 6 2.72 -9.99 -1.61
N ASP A 7 3.17 -11.22 -1.88
CA ASP A 7 3.20 -11.74 -3.26
C ASP A 7 1.79 -11.83 -3.84
N LEU A 8 0.83 -12.33 -3.06
CA LEU A 8 -0.58 -12.40 -3.48
C LEU A 8 -1.17 -11.01 -3.71
N PHE A 9 -0.91 -10.06 -2.81
CA PHE A 9 -1.33 -8.67 -3.01
C PHE A 9 -0.79 -8.09 -4.32
N VAL A 10 0.49 -8.31 -4.63
CA VAL A 10 1.10 -7.82 -5.88
C VAL A 10 0.47 -8.48 -7.11
N GLU A 11 0.19 -9.78 -7.05
CA GLU A 11 -0.48 -10.51 -8.13
C GLU A 11 -1.91 -9.99 -8.36
N GLU A 12 -2.71 -9.85 -7.30
CA GLU A 12 -4.12 -9.43 -7.38
C GLU A 12 -4.30 -7.94 -7.66
N SER A 13 -3.39 -7.11 -7.16
CA SER A 13 -3.41 -5.65 -7.33
C SER A 13 -2.46 -5.18 -8.43
N ALA A 14 -2.02 -6.05 -9.34
CA ALA A 14 -1.09 -5.71 -10.42
C ALA A 14 -1.56 -4.52 -11.25
N ASN A 15 -2.87 -4.45 -11.57
CA ASN A 15 -3.45 -3.32 -12.31
C ASN A 15 -3.43 -2.02 -11.51
N LEU A 16 -3.68 -2.09 -10.20
CA LEU A 16 -3.63 -0.92 -9.31
C LEU A 16 -2.19 -0.40 -9.19
N ILE A 17 -1.22 -1.29 -9.01
CA ILE A 17 0.20 -0.94 -8.94
C ILE A 17 0.66 -0.29 -10.24
N ALA A 18 0.26 -0.84 -11.39
CA ALA A 18 0.53 -0.24 -12.70
C ALA A 18 -0.14 1.12 -12.87
N ALA A 19 -1.34 1.31 -12.32
CA ALA A 19 -2.03 2.60 -12.30
C ALA A 19 -1.29 3.63 -11.43
N CYS A 20 -0.81 3.26 -10.23
CA CYS A 20 0.04 4.13 -9.42
C CYS A 20 1.28 4.57 -10.20
N ASP A 21 1.96 3.64 -10.87
CA ASP A 21 3.15 3.96 -11.67
C ASP A 21 2.83 4.91 -12.83
N ALA A 22 1.65 4.78 -13.44
CA ALA A 22 1.21 5.66 -14.51
C ALA A 22 0.86 7.05 -14.00
N ALA A 23 0.13 7.14 -12.88
CA ALA A 23 -0.25 8.41 -12.26
C ALA A 23 0.96 9.18 -11.73
N GLU A 24 1.91 8.51 -11.09
CA GLU A 24 3.17 9.10 -10.63
C GLU A 24 3.96 9.72 -11.80
N ARG A 25 4.10 8.98 -12.91
CA ARG A 25 4.75 9.52 -14.12
C ARG A 25 3.98 10.67 -14.75
N ALA A 26 2.64 10.63 -14.71
CA ALA A 26 1.80 11.70 -15.24
C ALA A 26 1.92 12.97 -14.40
N TYR A 27 2.06 12.84 -13.08
CA TYR A 27 2.39 13.92 -12.16
C TYR A 27 3.78 14.49 -12.43
N ASP A 28 4.81 13.65 -12.52
CA ASP A 28 6.19 14.08 -12.79
C ASP A 28 6.34 14.86 -14.11
N ALA A 29 5.50 14.54 -15.10
CA ALA A 29 5.47 15.19 -16.41
C ALA A 29 4.51 16.40 -16.49
N ALA A 30 3.70 16.65 -15.47
CA ALA A 30 2.66 17.67 -15.49
C ALA A 30 3.23 19.09 -15.46
N ALA A 31 2.52 20.01 -16.12
CA ALA A 31 2.74 21.43 -15.91
C ALA A 31 2.32 21.84 -14.48
N ARG A 32 2.84 22.96 -13.98
CA ARG A 32 2.61 23.40 -12.58
C ARG A 32 1.14 23.55 -12.21
N ASP A 33 0.31 23.96 -13.16
CA ASP A 33 -1.13 24.15 -13.00
C ASP A 33 -1.93 22.85 -13.00
N GLU A 34 -1.41 21.78 -13.59
CA GLU A 34 -2.02 20.44 -13.59
C GLU A 34 -1.43 19.52 -12.49
N ALA A 35 -0.28 19.88 -11.92
CA ALA A 35 0.46 19.03 -10.99
C ALA A 35 -0.33 18.68 -9.72
N GLU A 36 -1.16 19.59 -9.21
CA GLU A 36 -1.98 19.34 -8.02
C GLU A 36 -3.05 18.27 -8.28
N GLU A 37 -3.77 18.37 -9.40
CA GLU A 37 -4.79 17.40 -9.82
C GLU A 37 -4.17 16.01 -10.01
N ARG A 38 -3.04 15.93 -10.73
CA ARG A 38 -2.33 14.66 -10.98
C ARG A 38 -1.76 14.04 -9.72
N TYR A 39 -1.30 14.87 -8.79
CA TYR A 39 -0.84 14.39 -7.49
C TYR A 39 -1.99 13.83 -6.66
N SER A 40 -3.16 14.47 -6.69
CA SER A 40 -4.37 13.96 -6.03
C SER A 40 -4.78 12.61 -6.61
N GLU A 41 -4.82 12.46 -7.94
CA GLU A 41 -5.12 11.19 -8.60
C GLU A 41 -4.14 10.08 -8.17
N TYR A 42 -2.85 10.40 -8.06
CA TYR A 42 -1.85 9.46 -7.56
C TYR A 42 -2.10 9.07 -6.10
N LEU A 43 -2.41 10.05 -5.23
CA LEU A 43 -2.67 9.81 -3.81
C LEU A 43 -3.88 8.91 -3.60
N ASP A 44 -4.98 9.11 -4.34
CA ASP A 44 -6.19 8.28 -4.23
C ASP A 44 -5.89 6.80 -4.55
N LEU A 45 -5.02 6.55 -5.53
CA LEU A 45 -4.57 5.19 -5.87
C LEU A 45 -3.67 4.59 -4.78
N VAL A 46 -2.80 5.40 -4.18
CA VAL A 46 -1.96 4.97 -3.05
C VAL A 46 -2.80 4.65 -1.83
N GLU A 47 -3.82 5.45 -1.53
CA GLU A 47 -4.77 5.20 -0.45
C GLU A 47 -5.52 3.89 -0.67
N THR A 48 -6.09 3.70 -1.87
CA THR A 48 -6.76 2.44 -2.24
C THR A 48 -5.86 1.21 -2.05
N GLY A 49 -4.58 1.31 -2.42
CA GLY A 49 -3.61 0.23 -2.23
C GLY A 49 -3.27 -0.02 -0.77
N THR A 50 -3.21 1.04 0.02
CA THR A 50 -2.96 0.98 1.46
C THR A 50 -4.12 0.32 2.21
N GLU A 51 -5.36 0.71 1.92
CA GLU A 51 -6.56 0.14 2.55
C GLU A 51 -6.65 -1.37 2.33
N ARG A 52 -6.35 -1.84 1.11
CA ARG A 52 -6.31 -3.28 0.80
C ARG A 52 -5.22 -4.02 1.57
N LEU A 53 -4.05 -3.39 1.76
CA LEU A 53 -2.97 -3.96 2.58
C LEU A 53 -3.36 -4.01 4.06
N ALA A 54 -4.05 -2.99 4.56
CA ALA A 54 -4.57 -2.94 5.93
C ALA A 54 -5.63 -4.03 6.13
N GLU A 55 -6.61 -4.16 5.22
CA GLU A 55 -7.62 -5.21 5.27
C GLU A 55 -7.00 -6.62 5.27
N LEU A 56 -5.98 -6.83 4.42
CA LEU A 56 -5.23 -8.09 4.39
C LEU A 56 -4.52 -8.33 5.74
N ARG A 57 -3.85 -7.33 6.30
CA ARG A 57 -3.17 -7.43 7.61
C ARG A 57 -4.18 -7.79 8.69
N ASP A 58 -5.25 -7.01 8.81
CA ASP A 58 -6.24 -7.09 9.88
C ASP A 58 -7.01 -8.41 9.82
N THR A 59 -7.32 -8.90 8.62
CA THR A 59 -7.94 -10.22 8.45
C THR A 59 -7.08 -11.33 9.08
N PHE A 60 -5.76 -11.28 8.89
CA PHE A 60 -4.86 -12.28 9.47
C PHE A 60 -4.58 -12.05 10.95
N SER A 61 -4.45 -10.80 11.41
CA SER A 61 -4.19 -10.48 12.82
C SER A 61 -5.39 -10.81 13.70
N SER A 62 -6.62 -10.67 13.18
CA SER A 62 -7.86 -10.97 13.92
C SER A 62 -8.00 -12.42 14.40
N ALA A 63 -7.27 -13.35 13.78
CA ALA A 63 -7.26 -14.77 14.15
C ALA A 63 -6.17 -15.11 15.20
N MET A 64 -5.38 -14.13 15.63
CA MET A 64 -4.26 -14.30 16.55
C MET A 64 -4.60 -13.80 17.95
N GLU A 65 -3.85 -14.28 18.95
CA GLU A 65 -3.82 -13.67 20.27
C GLU A 65 -3.19 -12.28 20.21
N GLU A 66 -3.61 -11.37 21.07
CA GLU A 66 -3.26 -9.93 21.06
C GLU A 66 -1.75 -9.66 20.88
N THR A 67 -0.89 -10.29 21.68
CA THR A 67 0.57 -10.10 21.59
C THR A 67 1.18 -10.66 20.30
N ALA A 68 0.59 -11.71 19.74
CA ALA A 68 1.02 -12.25 18.46
C ALA A 68 0.53 -11.38 17.29
N ALA A 69 -0.67 -10.81 17.41
CA ALA A 69 -1.23 -9.85 16.46
C ALA A 69 -0.35 -8.60 16.35
N GLU A 70 -0.02 -7.96 17.47
CA GLU A 70 0.86 -6.77 17.51
C GLU A 70 2.22 -7.03 16.84
N GLN A 71 2.84 -8.17 17.16
CA GLN A 71 4.12 -8.54 16.55
C GLN A 71 3.97 -8.76 15.04
N TYR A 72 2.91 -9.44 14.62
CA TYR A 72 2.62 -9.67 13.20
C TYR A 72 2.39 -8.36 12.45
N GLU A 73 1.62 -7.43 12.99
CA GLU A 73 1.34 -6.12 12.39
C GLU A 73 2.62 -5.31 12.20
N HIS A 74 3.51 -5.30 13.20
CA HIS A 74 4.81 -4.63 13.08
C HIS A 74 5.67 -5.23 11.96
N GLU A 75 5.80 -6.55 11.91
CA GLU A 75 6.56 -7.25 10.88
C GLU A 75 5.94 -7.08 9.48
N PHE A 76 4.61 -7.00 9.41
CA PHE A 76 3.88 -6.75 8.17
C PHE A 76 4.18 -5.33 7.64
N ASN A 77 4.04 -4.30 8.48
CA ASN A 77 4.30 -2.91 8.11
C ASN A 77 5.77 -2.72 7.67
N ARG A 78 6.72 -3.34 8.38
CA ARG A 78 8.14 -3.43 7.97
C ARG A 78 8.31 -4.04 6.58
N ALA A 79 7.62 -5.12 6.29
CA ALA A 79 7.72 -5.80 5.00
C ALA A 79 7.09 -4.98 3.86
N VAL A 80 5.99 -4.27 4.13
CA VAL A 80 5.40 -3.29 3.19
C VAL A 80 6.40 -2.18 2.91
N GLN A 81 6.98 -1.56 3.94
CA GLN A 81 7.99 -0.52 3.80
C GLN A 81 9.18 -0.97 2.93
N ALA A 82 9.65 -2.21 3.12
CA ALA A 82 10.78 -2.74 2.37
C ALA A 82 10.45 -3.06 0.90
N ARG A 83 9.24 -3.52 0.57
CA ARG A 83 8.89 -4.02 -0.77
C ARG A 83 8.03 -3.07 -1.59
N LEU A 84 7.18 -2.31 -0.94
CA LEU A 84 6.14 -1.48 -1.53
C LEU A 84 6.15 -0.08 -0.87
N PRO A 85 7.28 0.65 -0.94
CA PRO A 85 7.51 1.85 -0.13
C PRO A 85 6.46 2.96 -0.31
N ARG A 86 5.81 3.03 -1.48
CA ARG A 86 4.73 4.00 -1.75
C ARG A 86 3.51 3.86 -0.83
N PHE A 87 3.21 2.65 -0.35
CA PHE A 87 2.09 2.39 0.56
C PHE A 87 2.50 2.45 2.04
N ALA A 88 3.79 2.64 2.34
CA ALA A 88 4.33 2.52 3.69
C ALA A 88 3.84 3.61 4.65
N LEU A 89 3.70 4.85 4.16
CA LEU A 89 3.23 5.94 5.01
C LEU A 89 1.77 5.74 5.41
N GLY A 90 0.94 5.26 4.48
CA GLY A 90 -0.46 4.98 4.77
C GLY A 90 -0.62 3.82 5.75
N ILE A 91 0.13 2.73 5.57
CA ILE A 91 -0.04 1.51 6.38
C ILE A 91 0.42 1.69 7.84
N GLU A 92 1.35 2.61 8.10
CA GLU A 92 1.78 2.96 9.46
C GLU A 92 0.70 3.72 10.24
N ASN A 93 -0.26 4.34 9.54
CA ASN A 93 -1.34 5.14 10.12
C ASN A 93 -2.74 4.52 9.94
N ALA A 94 -2.83 3.34 9.32
CA ALA A 94 -4.05 2.58 9.09
C ALA A 94 -4.24 1.52 10.18
#